data_AF-V2X9X9-F1
#
_entry.id   AF-V2X9X9-F1
#
_cell.length_a   1.000
_cell.length_b   1.000
_cell.length_c   1.000
_cell.angle_alpha   90.00
_cell.angle_beta   90.00
_cell.angle_gamma   90.00
#
_symmetry.space_group_name_H-M   'P 1'
#
loop_
_entity.id
_entity.type
_entity.pdbx_description
1 polymer ?
#
loop_
_entity_poly.entity_id
_entity_poly.type
_entity_poly.pdbx_seq_one_letter_code
_entity_poly.pdbx_strand_id
1 'polypeptide(L)'
;MFISALCFLLFWMNLVQAMPAWMGAPGQVSIGSLVPGAAYIEAKSAHRTGDVARHLAPSIPGNLGNLSIVPFSRISPPLFYINRNQLWQFQNQSAIFHVNVVNTTEPHYPTGEIPLQLMLDTQRKGIANGNFRWRGTMLHYDLGGRTNGGVYYHCPTPEGAKLLLFLKGVPTPQGCFFFTLHGTSQDY
;
A
#
# COMPACT_ATOMS: atom_id res chain seq x y z
N MET A 1 35.09 56.35 0.95
CA MET A 1 35.36 55.17 1.79
C MET A 1 34.10 54.50 2.36
N PHE A 2 33.02 55.23 2.70
CA PHE A 2 31.81 54.63 3.29
C PHE A 2 31.02 53.64 2.40
N ILE A 3 30.99 53.85 1.08
CA ILE A 3 30.19 53.01 0.16
C ILE A 3 30.77 51.59 0.04
N SER A 4 32.10 51.44 0.09
CA SER A 4 32.76 50.14 0.02
C SER A 4 32.51 49.28 1.26
N ALA A 5 32.35 49.91 2.44
CA ALA A 5 32.03 49.21 3.68
C ALA A 5 30.57 48.71 3.70
N LEU A 6 29.65 49.48 3.12
CA LEU A 6 28.23 49.11 3.02
C LEU A 6 28.03 47.89 2.10
N CYS A 7 28.73 47.85 0.96
CA CYS A 7 28.66 46.70 0.04
C CYS A 7 29.22 45.42 0.67
N PHE A 8 30.27 45.51 1.48
CA PHE A 8 30.82 44.34 2.20
C PHE A 8 29.85 43.81 3.27
N LEU A 9 29.15 44.71 3.98
CA LEU A 9 28.16 44.33 4.99
C LEU A 9 26.93 43.64 4.39
N LEU A 10 26.45 44.10 3.24
CA LEU A 10 25.31 43.48 2.53
C LEU A 10 25.65 42.10 1.94
N PHE A 11 26.91 41.85 1.58
CA PHE A 11 27.35 40.54 1.10
C PHE A 11 27.38 39.50 2.23
N TRP A 12 27.73 39.91 3.45
CA TRP A 12 27.74 39.02 4.62
C TRP A 12 26.35 38.66 5.13
N MET A 13 25.35 39.53 4.99
CA MET A 13 23.96 39.20 5.40
C MET A 13 23.30 38.13 4.53
N ASN A 14 23.80 37.87 3.31
CA ASN A 14 23.23 36.84 2.44
C ASN A 14 23.80 35.42 2.69
N LEU A 15 24.82 35.27 3.53
CA LEU A 15 25.42 33.95 3.82
C LEU A 15 24.73 33.19 4.97
N VAL A 16 23.73 33.79 5.64
CA VAL A 16 23.07 33.18 6.82
C VAL A 16 21.75 32.46 6.47
N GLN A 17 21.29 32.49 5.22
CA GLN A 17 20.05 31.79 4.79
C GLN A 17 20.29 30.40 4.17
N ALA A 18 21.52 29.86 4.21
CA ALA A 18 21.85 28.56 3.61
C ALA A 18 22.25 27.49 4.64
N MET A 19 21.71 27.55 5.87
CA MET A 19 21.67 26.36 6.72
C MET A 19 20.35 25.63 6.47
N PRO A 20 20.34 24.43 5.87
CA PRO A 20 19.13 23.62 5.85
C PRO A 20 18.79 23.30 7.31
N ALA A 21 17.69 23.88 7.81
CA ALA A 21 17.20 23.65 9.17
C ALA A 21 16.68 22.19 9.30
N TRP A 22 17.60 21.25 9.53
CA TRP A 22 17.30 19.83 9.82
C TRP A 22 17.75 19.45 11.24
N MET A 23 17.81 20.40 12.16
CA MET A 23 18.18 20.14 13.55
C MET A 23 17.19 20.82 14.49
N GLY A 24 16.20 20.06 14.96
CA GLY A 24 15.31 20.50 16.03
C GLY A 24 14.02 19.71 16.20
N ALA A 25 14.08 18.41 16.50
CA ALA A 25 13.22 17.72 17.50
C ALA A 25 13.41 16.18 17.44
N PRO A 26 13.21 15.46 18.56
CA PRO A 26 13.87 14.19 18.84
C PRO A 26 13.04 12.96 18.45
N GLY A 27 13.74 11.88 18.08
CA GLY A 27 13.35 10.54 18.55
C GLY A 27 12.08 9.91 17.98
N GLN A 28 11.80 10.03 16.68
CA GLN A 28 11.08 8.99 15.95
C GLN A 28 11.78 8.81 14.60
N VAL A 29 12.43 7.67 14.40
CA VAL A 29 12.75 7.16 13.06
C VAL A 29 11.42 6.90 12.36
N SER A 30 10.82 7.93 11.78
CA SER A 30 9.67 7.78 10.90
C SER A 30 10.12 6.93 9.73
N ILE A 31 9.56 5.73 9.59
CA ILE A 31 9.88 4.82 8.48
C ILE A 31 9.52 5.47 7.13
N GLY A 32 8.67 6.50 7.12
CA GLY A 32 8.46 7.38 5.96
C GLY A 32 9.73 8.08 5.45
N SER A 33 10.79 8.18 6.26
CA SER A 33 12.11 8.66 5.82
C SER A 33 12.95 7.60 5.09
N LEU A 34 12.66 6.30 5.28
CA LEU A 34 13.41 5.21 4.63
C LEU A 34 12.82 4.86 3.25
N VAL A 35 11.49 4.88 3.13
CA VAL A 35 10.79 4.74 1.85
C VAL A 35 9.69 5.80 1.76
N PRO A 36 9.91 6.89 1.02
CA PRO A 36 8.90 7.94 0.84
C PRO A 36 7.59 7.35 0.31
N GLY A 37 6.48 7.65 0.99
CA GLY A 37 5.13 7.19 0.61
C GLY A 37 4.78 5.77 1.08
N ALA A 38 5.59 5.15 1.94
CA ALA A 38 5.21 3.91 2.62
C ALA A 38 4.18 4.17 3.73
N ALA A 39 3.07 3.44 3.68
CA ALA A 39 1.93 3.62 4.58
C ALA A 39 1.26 2.28 4.91
N TYR A 40 0.53 2.23 6.02
CA TYR A 40 -0.35 1.10 6.28
C TYR A 40 -1.57 1.17 5.35
N ILE A 41 -1.98 0.02 4.84
CA ILE A 41 -3.20 -0.10 4.04
C ILE A 41 -4.32 -0.61 4.94
N GLU A 42 -5.30 0.24 5.21
CA GLU A 42 -6.49 -0.05 5.99
C GLU A 42 -7.60 -0.63 5.09
N ALA A 43 -8.32 -1.64 5.58
CA ALA A 43 -9.41 -2.28 4.87
C ALA A 43 -10.76 -1.87 5.47
N LYS A 44 -11.62 -1.26 4.65
CA LYS A 44 -12.95 -0.79 5.03
C LYS A 44 -14.03 -1.65 4.37
N SER A 45 -15.11 -1.94 5.08
CA SER A 45 -16.24 -2.72 4.55
C SER A 45 -17.55 -2.13 5.05
N ALA A 46 -18.59 -2.12 4.20
CA ALA A 46 -19.89 -1.56 4.55
C ALA A 46 -20.69 -2.44 5.53
N HIS A 47 -20.38 -3.74 5.62
CA HIS A 47 -21.21 -4.74 6.31
C HIS A 47 -20.72 -5.13 7.71
N ARG A 48 -19.59 -4.59 8.18
CA ARG A 48 -19.08 -4.87 9.53
C ARG A 48 -18.89 -3.57 10.32
N THR A 49 -19.96 -3.17 11.00
CA THR A 49 -19.98 -2.21 12.10
C THR A 49 -19.28 -2.82 13.31
N GLY A 50 -17.98 -2.54 13.45
CA GLY A 50 -17.18 -2.91 14.61
C GLY A 50 -15.79 -2.29 14.48
N ASP A 51 -15.45 -1.42 15.44
CA ASP A 51 -14.32 -0.46 15.47
C ASP A 51 -12.91 -1.05 15.35
N VAL A 52 -12.76 -2.35 15.15
CA VAL A 52 -11.44 -2.95 15.00
C VAL A 52 -10.93 -2.65 13.59
N ALA A 53 -10.02 -1.68 13.50
CA ALA A 53 -9.26 -1.38 12.29
C ALA A 53 -8.70 -2.67 11.70
N ARG A 54 -8.79 -2.82 10.38
CA ARG A 54 -8.28 -3.99 9.66
C ARG A 54 -7.28 -3.52 8.64
N HIS A 55 -6.27 -4.35 8.38
CA HIS A 55 -5.17 -3.98 7.50
C HIS A 55 -4.89 -5.07 6.48
N LEU A 56 -4.34 -4.67 5.34
CA LEU A 56 -3.75 -5.59 4.40
C LEU A 56 -2.47 -6.18 5.02
N ALA A 57 -2.37 -7.50 5.04
CA ALA A 57 -1.16 -8.18 5.50
C ALA A 57 -1.05 -9.60 4.88
N PRO A 58 0.12 -10.24 4.96
CA PRO A 58 0.23 -11.67 4.69
C PRO A 58 -0.75 -12.49 5.55
N SER A 59 -1.38 -13.50 4.95
CA SER A 59 -2.29 -14.40 5.67
C SER A 59 -1.60 -15.14 6.81
N ILE A 60 -0.30 -15.39 6.69
CA ILE A 60 0.55 -15.92 7.75
C ILE A 60 1.64 -14.88 8.01
N PRO A 61 1.67 -14.24 9.19
CA PRO A 61 2.65 -13.21 9.50
C PRO A 61 4.09 -13.67 9.28
N GLY A 62 4.89 -12.84 8.61
CA GLY A 62 6.30 -13.12 8.32
C GLY A 62 6.57 -14.05 7.14
N ASN A 63 5.53 -14.69 6.57
CA ASN A 63 5.67 -15.55 5.41
C ASN A 63 5.24 -14.85 4.11
N LEU A 64 5.85 -15.25 3.01
CA LEU A 64 5.40 -14.91 1.65
C LEU A 64 4.17 -15.75 1.28
N GLY A 65 3.42 -15.32 0.27
CA GLY A 65 2.23 -16.01 -0.22
C GLY A 65 0.98 -15.14 -0.18
N ASN A 66 -0.14 -15.72 0.24
CA ASN A 66 -1.45 -15.07 0.10
C ASN A 66 -1.53 -13.80 0.96
N LEU A 67 -1.97 -12.70 0.37
CA LEU A 67 -2.37 -11.52 1.13
C LEU A 67 -3.82 -11.67 1.58
N SER A 68 -4.13 -11.12 2.74
CA SER A 68 -5.44 -11.18 3.39
C SER A 68 -5.75 -9.91 4.18
N ILE A 69 -6.95 -9.85 4.74
CA ILE A 69 -7.36 -8.76 5.63
C ILE A 69 -7.30 -9.26 7.05
N VAL A 70 -6.36 -8.73 7.82
CA VAL A 70 -6.16 -9.10 9.22
C VAL A 70 -6.67 -8.00 10.14
N PRO A 71 -7.25 -8.33 11.32
CA PRO A 71 -7.54 -7.32 12.33
C PRO A 71 -6.24 -6.70 12.84
N PHE A 72 -6.30 -5.42 13.24
CA PHE A 72 -5.20 -4.78 13.94
C PHE A 72 -4.87 -5.59 15.20
N SER A 73 -3.65 -6.09 15.26
CA SER A 73 -3.14 -6.88 16.38
C SER A 73 -2.12 -6.06 17.17
N ARG A 74 -1.56 -6.61 18.24
CA ARG A 74 -0.44 -5.97 18.96
C ARG A 74 0.83 -5.82 18.10
N ILE A 75 0.89 -6.49 16.94
CA ILE A 75 1.98 -6.38 15.97
C ILE A 75 1.62 -5.27 14.98
N SER A 76 2.54 -4.32 14.77
CA SER A 76 2.39 -3.24 13.81
C SER A 76 2.06 -3.76 12.40
N PRO A 77 1.06 -3.20 11.69
CA PRO A 77 0.74 -3.62 10.33
C PRO A 77 1.93 -3.45 9.37
N PRO A 78 2.00 -4.24 8.28
CA PRO A 78 3.04 -4.05 7.29
C PRO A 78 2.83 -2.76 6.50
N LEU A 79 3.95 -2.17 6.06
CA LEU A 79 3.96 -0.95 5.27
C LEU A 79 3.97 -1.28 3.78
N PHE A 80 3.21 -0.54 3.01
CA PHE A 80 3.13 -0.68 1.56
C PHE A 80 3.32 0.66 0.86
N TYR A 81 3.84 0.62 -0.35
CA TYR A 81 4.00 1.79 -1.20
C TYR A 81 3.85 1.41 -2.67
N ILE A 82 3.51 2.40 -3.49
CA ILE A 82 3.46 2.23 -4.95
C ILE A 82 4.69 2.87 -5.55
N ASN A 83 5.42 2.11 -6.35
CA ASN A 83 6.54 2.61 -7.14
C ASN A 83 6.42 2.07 -8.57
N ARG A 84 6.44 2.98 -9.56
CA ARG A 84 6.27 2.65 -11.00
C ARG A 84 5.05 1.75 -11.26
N ASN A 85 3.89 2.14 -10.74
CA ASN A 85 2.60 1.43 -10.86
C ASN A 85 2.59 0.01 -10.27
N GLN A 86 3.58 -0.36 -9.46
CA GLN A 86 3.67 -1.64 -8.79
C GLN A 86 3.51 -1.41 -7.28
N LEU A 87 2.71 -2.26 -6.63
CA LEU A 87 2.59 -2.26 -5.18
C LEU A 87 3.69 -3.14 -4.57
N TRP A 88 4.30 -2.62 -3.52
CA TRP A 88 5.40 -3.23 -2.79
C TRP A 88 5.07 -3.29 -1.30
N GLN A 89 5.55 -4.32 -0.63
CA GLN A 89 5.57 -4.38 0.83
C GLN A 89 6.99 -4.11 1.32
N PHE A 90 7.14 -3.14 2.21
CA PHE A 90 8.37 -2.91 2.94
C PHE A 90 8.43 -3.84 4.15
N GLN A 91 9.46 -4.66 4.24
CA GLN A 91 9.67 -5.54 5.39
C GLN A 91 10.71 -4.95 6.35
N ASN A 92 11.86 -4.56 5.81
CA ASN A 92 12.96 -3.95 6.55
C ASN A 92 13.93 -3.26 5.56
N GLN A 93 15.07 -2.75 6.05
CA GLN A 93 16.08 -2.07 5.23
C GLN A 93 16.72 -2.95 4.15
N SER A 94 16.65 -4.28 4.28
CA SER A 94 17.30 -5.23 3.37
C SER A 94 16.32 -6.02 2.49
N ALA A 95 15.02 -5.94 2.76
CA ALA A 95 14.00 -6.74 2.08
C ALA A 95 12.76 -5.89 1.76
N ILE A 96 12.47 -5.85 0.46
CA ILE A 96 11.22 -5.36 -0.11
C ILE A 96 10.61 -6.48 -0.96
N PHE A 97 9.31 -6.66 -0.86
CA PHE A 97 8.60 -7.75 -1.52
C PHE A 97 7.59 -7.21 -2.53
N HIS A 98 7.41 -7.96 -3.61
CA HIS A 98 6.46 -7.64 -4.67
C HIS A 98 5.05 -8.10 -4.26
N VAL A 99 4.08 -7.20 -4.39
CA VAL A 99 2.66 -7.58 -4.38
C VAL A 99 2.23 -7.91 -5.81
N ASN A 100 2.25 -9.19 -6.12
CA ASN A 100 1.87 -9.74 -7.40
C ASN A 100 0.35 -9.96 -7.50
N VAL A 101 -0.16 -9.88 -8.72
CA VAL A 101 -1.53 -10.25 -9.05
C VAL A 101 -1.46 -11.46 -9.96
N VAL A 102 -2.02 -12.58 -9.51
CA VAL A 102 -1.99 -13.86 -10.23
C VAL A 102 -3.40 -14.30 -10.57
N ASN A 103 -3.55 -15.05 -11.66
CA ASN A 103 -4.81 -15.73 -11.94
C ASN A 103 -5.01 -16.86 -10.93
N THR A 104 -6.22 -17.02 -10.41
CA THR A 104 -6.59 -18.21 -9.65
C THR A 104 -7.12 -19.28 -10.59
N THR A 105 -6.72 -20.53 -10.39
CA THR A 105 -7.23 -21.69 -11.13
C THR A 105 -8.52 -22.27 -10.54
N GLU A 106 -9.14 -21.59 -9.58
CA GLU A 106 -10.34 -22.08 -8.90
C GLU A 106 -11.50 -22.16 -9.91
N PRO A 107 -12.15 -23.33 -10.04
CA PRO A 107 -13.16 -23.57 -11.05
C PRO A 107 -14.39 -22.70 -10.78
N HIS A 108 -14.76 -21.93 -11.80
CA HIS A 108 -16.06 -21.29 -11.98
C HIS A 108 -16.62 -20.61 -10.73
N TYR A 109 -16.11 -19.41 -10.45
CA TYR A 109 -16.96 -18.42 -9.81
C TYR A 109 -18.26 -18.29 -10.63
N PRO A 110 -19.45 -18.26 -10.01
CA PRO A 110 -20.76 -18.24 -10.71
C PRO A 110 -20.93 -17.04 -11.67
N THR A 111 -19.96 -16.13 -11.67
CA THR A 111 -19.90 -14.89 -12.44
C THR A 111 -19.28 -15.09 -13.82
N GLY A 112 -18.64 -16.24 -14.09
CA GLY A 112 -17.95 -16.53 -15.35
C GLY A 112 -16.65 -15.74 -15.55
N GLU A 113 -16.25 -14.92 -14.58
CA GLU A 113 -14.99 -14.16 -14.58
C GLU A 113 -13.93 -14.91 -13.77
N ILE A 114 -12.70 -14.93 -14.28
CA ILE A 114 -11.55 -15.52 -13.58
C ILE A 114 -11.10 -14.54 -12.49
N PRO A 115 -11.16 -14.91 -11.20
CA PRO A 115 -10.67 -14.06 -10.14
C PRO A 115 -9.15 -13.87 -10.25
N LEU A 116 -8.71 -12.70 -9.84
CA LEU A 116 -7.30 -12.41 -9.64
C LEU A 116 -7.00 -12.38 -8.14
N GLN A 117 -5.86 -12.90 -7.74
CA GLN A 117 -5.45 -12.97 -6.34
C GLN A 117 -4.22 -12.11 -6.09
N LEU A 118 -4.22 -11.42 -4.95
CA LEU A 118 -3.04 -10.72 -4.43
C LEU A 118 -2.13 -11.69 -3.68
N MET A 119 -0.87 -11.74 -4.10
CA MET A 119 0.16 -12.57 -3.50
C MET A 119 1.45 -11.78 -3.28
N LEU A 120 2.10 -12.04 -2.17
CA LEU A 120 3.40 -11.48 -1.83
C LEU A 120 4.50 -12.46 -2.21
N ASP A 121 5.53 -11.98 -2.90
CA ASP A 121 6.70 -12.79 -3.28
C ASP A 121 7.98 -11.93 -3.32
N THR A 122 9.15 -12.57 -3.33
CA THR A 122 10.46 -11.94 -3.53
C THR A 122 10.69 -11.45 -4.95
N GLN A 123 9.99 -12.03 -5.93
CA GLN A 123 10.14 -11.72 -7.35
C GLN A 123 8.82 -11.26 -7.96
N ARG A 124 8.90 -10.40 -8.97
CA ARG A 124 7.73 -10.05 -9.79
C ARG A 124 7.25 -11.27 -10.56
N LYS A 125 5.99 -11.66 -10.35
CA LYS A 125 5.31 -12.78 -11.02
C LYS A 125 3.86 -12.44 -11.31
N GLY A 126 3.18 -13.30 -12.07
CA GLY A 126 1.78 -13.11 -12.43
C GLY A 126 1.59 -12.17 -13.61
N ILE A 127 0.53 -11.37 -13.55
CA ILE A 127 0.10 -10.52 -14.67
C ILE A 127 1.05 -9.34 -14.85
N ALA A 128 1.70 -9.25 -16.02
CA ALA A 128 2.75 -8.28 -16.30
C ALA A 128 2.24 -6.84 -16.54
N ASN A 129 1.04 -6.68 -17.11
CA ASN A 129 0.53 -5.38 -17.60
C ASN A 129 -0.49 -4.72 -16.65
N GLY A 130 -0.51 -5.16 -15.38
CA GLY A 130 -1.34 -4.58 -14.35
C GLY A 130 -0.69 -3.37 -13.69
N ASN A 131 -1.52 -2.40 -13.28
CA ASN A 131 -1.08 -1.17 -12.63
C ASN A 131 -1.84 -0.96 -11.32
N PHE A 132 -1.10 -0.82 -10.23
CA PHE A 132 -1.63 -0.30 -8.97
C PHE A 132 -1.54 1.23 -8.95
N ARG A 133 -2.59 1.87 -8.45
CA ARG A 133 -2.60 3.32 -8.20
C ARG A 133 -3.57 3.71 -7.11
N TRP A 134 -3.31 4.88 -6.52
CA TRP A 134 -4.24 5.54 -5.62
C TRP A 134 -5.27 6.35 -6.41
N ARG A 135 -6.55 6.29 -6.01
CA ARG A 135 -7.58 7.26 -6.40
C ARG A 135 -8.19 7.82 -5.11
N GLY A 136 -7.84 9.06 -4.78
CA GLY A 136 -7.99 9.55 -3.42
C GLY A 136 -7.15 8.68 -2.47
N THR A 137 -7.76 8.17 -1.40
CA THR A 137 -7.09 7.21 -0.50
C THR A 137 -7.26 5.75 -0.93
N MET A 138 -8.13 5.46 -1.91
CA MET A 138 -8.49 4.08 -2.27
C MET A 138 -7.46 3.48 -3.24
N LEU A 139 -7.04 2.25 -2.98
CA LEU A 139 -6.17 1.48 -3.86
C LEU A 139 -6.98 0.89 -5.01
N HIS A 140 -6.55 1.13 -6.23
CA HIS A 140 -7.10 0.53 -7.44
C HIS A 140 -6.07 -0.35 -8.13
N TYR A 141 -6.58 -1.37 -8.83
CA TYR A 141 -5.82 -2.15 -9.79
C TYR A 141 -6.47 -2.03 -11.17
N ASP A 142 -5.68 -1.63 -12.15
CA ASP A 142 -6.09 -1.51 -13.55
C ASP A 142 -5.35 -2.53 -14.41
N LEU A 143 -6.06 -3.15 -15.36
CA LEU A 143 -5.48 -4.08 -16.34
C LEU A 143 -6.17 -3.90 -17.69
N GLY A 144 -5.41 -3.55 -18.73
CA GLY A 144 -5.92 -3.50 -20.12
C GLY A 144 -7.17 -2.62 -20.31
N GLY A 145 -7.21 -1.46 -19.64
CA GLY A 145 -8.37 -0.54 -19.69
C GLY A 145 -9.54 -0.91 -18.78
N ARG A 146 -9.47 -2.05 -18.08
CA ARG A 146 -10.42 -2.45 -17.03
C ARG A 146 -9.86 -2.13 -15.65
N THR A 147 -10.75 -2.02 -14.67
CA THR A 147 -10.40 -1.65 -13.28
C THR A 147 -11.20 -2.49 -12.32
N ASN A 148 -10.64 -2.83 -11.15
CA ASN A 148 -11.38 -3.45 -10.07
C ASN A 148 -12.30 -2.49 -9.32
N GLY A 149 -12.30 -1.20 -9.68
CA GLY A 149 -13.08 -0.17 -9.01
C GLY A 149 -12.70 0.04 -7.54
N GLY A 150 -11.53 -0.45 -7.12
CA GLY A 150 -11.08 -0.38 -5.73
C GLY A 150 -11.73 -1.41 -4.80
N VAL A 151 -12.44 -2.38 -5.36
CA VAL A 151 -13.09 -3.46 -4.61
C VAL A 151 -12.21 -4.71 -4.58
N TYR A 152 -12.09 -5.27 -3.39
CA TYR A 152 -11.35 -6.50 -3.08
C TYR A 152 -12.24 -7.44 -2.28
N TYR A 153 -12.01 -8.74 -2.38
CA TYR A 153 -12.81 -9.77 -1.74
C TYR A 153 -11.94 -10.63 -0.84
N HIS A 154 -12.18 -10.56 0.46
CA HIS A 154 -11.53 -11.40 1.44
C HIS A 154 -12.27 -12.72 1.56
N CYS A 155 -11.64 -13.80 1.14
CA CYS A 155 -12.18 -15.14 1.09
C CYS A 155 -11.43 -16.05 2.07
N PRO A 156 -12.01 -16.37 3.25
CA PRO A 156 -11.44 -17.36 4.14
C PRO A 156 -11.42 -18.74 3.47
N THR A 157 -10.29 -19.43 3.51
CA THR A 157 -10.18 -20.83 3.06
C THR A 157 -9.55 -21.68 4.17
N PRO A 158 -9.66 -23.02 4.13
CA PRO A 158 -9.04 -23.90 5.12
C PRO A 158 -7.51 -23.73 5.23
N GLU A 159 -6.85 -23.30 4.15
CA GLU A 159 -5.39 -23.13 4.06
C GLU A 159 -4.93 -21.72 4.48
N GLY A 160 -5.87 -20.83 4.81
CA GLY A 160 -5.62 -19.42 5.05
C GLY A 160 -6.54 -18.54 4.22
N ALA A 161 -6.52 -17.23 4.47
CA ALA A 161 -7.36 -16.32 3.72
C ALA A 161 -6.68 -15.88 2.42
N LYS A 162 -7.50 -15.66 1.39
CA LYS A 162 -7.08 -15.10 0.09
C LYS A 162 -7.76 -13.76 -0.12
N LEU A 163 -7.04 -12.83 -0.73
CA LEU A 163 -7.59 -11.55 -1.17
C LEU A 163 -7.70 -11.55 -2.68
N LEU A 164 -8.94 -11.56 -3.16
CA LEU A 164 -9.29 -11.61 -4.57
C LEU A 164 -9.72 -10.24 -5.10
N LEU A 165 -9.64 -10.04 -6.41
CA LEU A 165 -10.24 -8.93 -7.13
C LEU A 165 -10.77 -9.41 -8.49
N PHE A 166 -11.72 -8.65 -9.02
CA PHE A 166 -12.32 -8.87 -10.32
C PHE A 166 -12.20 -7.56 -11.13
N LEU A 167 -12.08 -7.65 -12.45
CA LEU A 167 -11.93 -6.50 -13.33
C LEU A 167 -13.26 -6.02 -13.93
N LYS A 168 -14.33 -6.76 -13.66
CA LYS A 168 -15.72 -6.38 -13.91
C LYS A 168 -16.50 -6.43 -12.60
N GLY A 169 -17.55 -5.63 -12.52
CA GLY A 169 -18.49 -5.67 -11.40
C GLY A 169 -19.15 -7.04 -11.32
N VAL A 170 -18.99 -7.71 -10.19
CA VAL A 170 -19.57 -9.02 -9.90
C VAL A 170 -20.29 -8.99 -8.55
N PRO A 171 -21.32 -9.83 -8.34
CA PRO A 171 -21.86 -10.06 -7.00
C PRO A 171 -20.76 -10.61 -6.08
N THR A 172 -20.90 -10.36 -4.77
CA THR A 172 -19.92 -10.86 -3.80
C THR A 172 -19.89 -12.41 -3.84
N PRO A 173 -18.72 -13.01 -4.09
CA PRO A 173 -18.43 -14.43 -3.88
C PRO A 173 -19.08 -15.06 -2.65
N GLN A 174 -19.60 -16.28 -2.78
CA GLN A 174 -20.15 -17.02 -1.64
C GLN A 174 -19.07 -17.24 -0.58
N GLY A 175 -19.36 -16.86 0.67
CA GLY A 175 -18.44 -17.01 1.80
C GLY A 175 -17.34 -15.95 1.89
N CYS A 176 -17.26 -15.00 0.96
CA CYS A 176 -16.31 -13.90 1.04
C CYS A 176 -16.97 -12.59 1.49
N PHE A 177 -16.13 -11.65 1.89
CA PHE A 177 -16.53 -10.30 2.28
C PHE A 177 -15.84 -9.28 1.38
N PHE A 178 -16.57 -8.29 0.88
CA PHE A 178 -15.96 -7.22 0.11
C PHE A 178 -15.37 -6.14 1.02
N PHE A 179 -14.24 -5.59 0.58
CA PHE A 179 -13.50 -4.52 1.21
C PHE A 179 -13.00 -3.51 0.18
N THR A 180 -12.84 -2.27 0.60
CA THR A 180 -12.01 -1.27 -0.08
C THR A 180 -10.71 -1.10 0.70
N LEU A 181 -9.60 -0.91 -0.01
CA LEU A 181 -8.29 -0.75 0.58
C LEU A 181 -7.89 0.72 0.54
N HIS A 182 -7.44 1.26 1.67
CA HIS A 182 -7.15 2.68 1.84
C HIS A 182 -5.74 2.92 2.37
N GLY A 183 -4.97 3.76 1.70
CA GLY A 183 -3.71 4.25 2.24
C GLY A 183 -3.97 5.21 3.39
N THR A 184 -3.44 4.90 4.57
CA THR A 184 -3.40 5.85 5.68
C THR A 184 -2.17 6.73 5.52
N SER A 185 -2.36 7.93 4.98
CA SER A 185 -1.34 8.97 5.05
C SER A 185 -1.11 9.26 6.54
N GLN A 186 0.05 8.89 7.09
CA GLN A 186 0.58 9.68 8.21
C GLN A 186 0.95 11.03 7.59
N ASP A 187 0.09 12.00 7.86
CA ASP A 187 0.12 13.43 7.57
C ASP A 187 1.29 13.99 6.74
N TYR A 188 0.90 14.74 5.69
CA TYR A 188 1.73 15.61 4.86
C TYR A 188 2.58 16.60 5.65
#